data_AF-A0A7C7X4C1-F1
#
_entry.id   AF-A0A7C7X4C1-F1
#
_cell.length_a   1.000
_cell.length_b   1.000
_cell.length_c   1.000
_cell.angle_alpha   90.00
_cell.angle_beta   90.00
_cell.angle_gamma   90.00
#
_symmetry.space_group_name_H-M   'P 1'
#
loop_
_entity.id
_entity.type
_entity.pdbx_description
1 polymer ?
#
loop_
_entity_poly.entity_id
_entity_poly.type
_entity_poly.pdbx_seq_one_letter_code
_entity_poly.pdbx_strand_id
1 'polypeptide(L)' 'MASYSGEVASLHKSYQAALKKAKSRQAVLNCYWKHKAQHEQLLKKHLREEIAQVNRIKSKIKYK' A
#
# COMPACT_ATOMS: atom_id res chain seq x y z
N MET A 1 12.74 0.80 -9.70
CA MET A 1 11.43 0.23 -9.33
C MET A 1 11.29 0.38 -7.83
N ALA A 2 10.37 1.22 -7.34
CA ALA A 2 10.10 1.26 -5.91
C ALA A 2 9.47 -0.08 -5.51
N SER A 3 10.05 -0.78 -4.55
CA SER A 3 9.46 -2.00 -4.00
C SER A 3 8.21 -1.64 -3.19
N TYR A 4 7.20 -2.51 -3.14
CA TYR A 4 6.02 -2.35 -2.28
C TYR A 4 6.41 -1.96 -0.85
N SER A 5 7.47 -2.59 -0.31
CA SER A 5 8.04 -2.25 1.00
C SER A 5 8.55 -0.82 1.12
N GLY A 6 9.18 -0.27 0.07
CA GLY A 6 9.65 1.11 0.03
C GLY A 6 8.49 2.12 0.00
N GLU A 7 7.45 1.83 -0.78
CA GLU A 7 6.24 2.65 -0.85
C GLU A 7 5.49 2.63 0.50
N VAL A 8 5.34 1.46 1.14
CA VAL A 8 4.74 1.32 2.48
C VAL A 8 5.55 2.09 3.53
N ALA A 9 6.88 1.99 3.51
CA ALA A 9 7.74 2.72 4.45
C ALA A 9 7.57 4.25 4.30
N SER A 10 7.42 4.74 3.07
CA SER A 10 7.17 6.15 2.81
C SER A 10 5.81 6.62 3.35
N LEU A 11 4.76 5.80 3.18
CA LEU A 11 3.42 6.07 3.74
C LEU A 11 3.47 6.15 5.27
N HIS A 12 4.12 5.19 5.93
CA HIS A 12 4.29 5.22 7.38
C HIS A 12 5.06 6.46 7.86
N LYS A 13 6.13 6.86 7.17
CA LYS A 13 6.88 8.07 7.52
C LYS A 13 6.00 9.32 7.46
N SER A 14 5.19 9.46 6.40
CA SER A 14 4.26 10.59 6.25
C SER A 14 3.15 10.57 7.31
N TYR A 15 2.61 9.39 7.63
CA TYR A 15 1.59 9.21 8.66
C TYR A 15 2.11 9.59 10.05
N GLN A 16 3.30 9.11 10.42
CA GLN A 16 3.91 9.45 11.70
C GLN A 16 4.20 10.95 11.81
N ALA A 17 4.65 11.58 10.73
CA ALA A 17 4.82 13.03 10.70
C ALA A 17 3.48 13.79 10.85
N ALA A 18 2.41 13.29 10.24
CA ALA A 18 1.07 13.87 10.37
C ALA A 18 0.51 13.71 11.79
N LEU A 19 0.70 12.55 12.41
CA LEU A 19 0.31 12.31 13.82
C LEU A 19 1.00 13.29 14.77
N LYS A 20 2.31 13.51 14.62
CA LYS A 20 3.06 14.46 15.47
C LYS A 20 2.58 15.91 15.34
N LYS A 21 1.96 16.26 14.22
CA LYS A 21 1.43 17.61 13.96
C LYS A 21 -0.03 17.79 14.35
N ALA A 22 -0.77 16.69 14.59
CA ALA A 22 -2.19 16.75 14.89
C ALA A 22 -2.41 17.33 16.29
N LYS A 23 -3.25 18.38 16.38
CA LYS A 23 -3.56 19.09 17.65
C LYS A 23 -4.91 18.71 18.26
N SER A 24 -5.67 17.82 17.63
CA SER A 24 -7.01 17.42 18.10
C SER A 24 -7.28 15.93 17.86
N ARG A 25 -8.19 15.36 18.65
CA ARG A 25 -8.63 13.97 18.52
C ARG A 25 -9.17 13.67 17.12
N GLN A 26 -9.94 14.60 16.55
CA GLN A 26 -10.47 14.45 15.20
C GLN A 26 -9.36 14.45 14.14
N ALA A 27 -8.34 15.30 14.29
CA ALA A 27 -7.21 15.32 13.37
C ALA A 27 -6.42 14.00 13.40
N VAL A 28 -6.23 13.41 14.59
CA VAL A 28 -5.59 12.09 14.74
C VAL A 28 -6.40 11.00 14.03
N LEU A 29 -7.72 10.95 14.22
CA LEU A 29 -8.59 9.99 13.54
C LEU A 29 -8.55 10.16 12.02
N ASN A 30 -8.60 11.40 11.54
CA ASN A 30 -8.53 11.68 10.11
C ASN A 30 -7.20 11.23 9.50
N CYS A 31 -6.08 11.41 10.22
CA CYS A 31 -4.77 10.89 9.78
C CYS A 31 -4.79 9.37 9.62
N TYR A 32 -5.40 8.65 10.57
CA TYR A 32 -5.51 7.19 10.51
C TYR A 32 -6.34 6.73 9.32
N TRP A 33 -7.54 7.28 9.12
CA TRP A 33 -8.42 6.89 8.01
C TRP A 33 -7.78 7.17 6.65
N LYS A 34 -7.11 8.32 6.52
CA LYS A 34 -6.37 8.64 5.30
C LYS A 34 -5.23 7.66 5.05
N HIS A 35 -4.44 7.37 6.07
CA HIS A 35 -3.34 6.40 5.97
C HIS A 35 -3.84 5.00 5.60
N LYS A 36 -4.91 4.51 6.24
CA LYS A 36 -5.55 3.24 5.93
C LYS A 36 -5.96 3.16 4.46
N ALA A 37 -6.67 4.18 3.96
CA ALA A 37 -7.13 4.21 2.57
C ALA A 37 -5.95 4.18 1.58
N GLN A 38 -4.89 4.94 1.84
CA GLN A 38 -3.68 4.94 1.01
C GLN A 38 -2.98 3.58 1.02
N HIS A 39 -2.88 2.95 2.20
CA HIS A 39 -2.26 1.64 2.35
C HIS A 39 -3.06 0.53 1.64
N GLU A 40 -4.39 0.56 1.74
CA GLU A 40 -5.28 -0.39 1.04
C GLU A 40 -5.22 -0.24 -0.48
N GLN A 41 -5.16 0.99 -0.99
CA GLN A 41 -4.99 1.24 -2.43
C GLN A 41 -3.66 0.69 -2.95
N LEU A 42 -2.59 0.91 -2.20
CA LEU A 42 -1.27 0.42 -2.54
C LEU A 42 -1.23 -1.12 -2.55
N LEU A 43 -1.76 -1.76 -1.50
CA LEU A 43 -1.85 -3.22 -1.42
C LEU A 43 -2.65 -3.79 -2.60
N LYS A 44 -3.78 -3.18 -2.95
CA LYS A 44 -4.60 -3.62 -4.09
C LYS A 44 -3.83 -3.54 -5.41
N LYS A 45 -3.02 -2.49 -5.61
CA LYS A 45 -2.16 -2.36 -6.79
C LYS A 45 -1.11 -3.47 -6.82
N HIS A 46 -0.42 -3.70 -5.70
CA HIS A 46 0.60 -4.73 -5.59
C HIS A 46 0.07 -6.13 -5.89
N LEU A 47 -1.05 -6.52 -5.26
CA LEU A 47 -1.68 -7.83 -5.50
C LEU A 47 -2.13 -8.01 -6.97
N ARG A 48 -2.55 -6.92 -7.62
CA ARG A 48 -2.90 -6.96 -9.05
C ARG A 48 -1.68 -7.23 -9.94
N GLU A 49 -0.53 -6.67 -9.59
CA GLU A 49 0.72 -6.93 -10.29
C GLU A 49 1.17 -8.38 -10.09
N GLU A 50 1.06 -8.90 -8.85
CA GLU A 50 1.38 -10.29 -8.53
C GLU A 50 0.50 -11.29 -9.30
N ILE A 51 -0.83 -11.09 -9.33
CA ILE A 51 -1.71 -12.00 -10.08
C ILE A 51 -1.45 -11.92 -11.59
N ALA A 52 -1.09 -10.75 -12.11
CA ALA A 52 -0.70 -10.61 -13.51
C ALA A 52 0.60 -11.39 -13.80
N GLN A 53 1.56 -11.37 -12.88
CA GLN A 53 2.78 -12.19 -12.98
C GLN A 53 2.45 -13.68 -12.93
N VAL A 54 1.59 -14.12 -11.99
CA VAL A 54 1.13 -15.51 -11.90
C VAL A 54 0.48 -15.95 -13.22
N ASN A 55 -0.43 -15.15 -13.77
CA ASN A 55 -1.11 -15.47 -15.02
C ASN A 55 -0.15 -15.58 -16.21
N ARG A 56 0.87 -14.72 -16.28
CA ARG A 56 1.93 -14.79 -17.30
C ARG A 56 2.79 -16.05 -17.17
N ILE A 57 3.01 -16.54 -15.95
CA ILE A 57 3.76 -17.78 -15.72
C ILE A 57 2.86 -18.97 -16.09
N LYS A 58 1.61 -18.99 -15.62
CA LYS A 58 0.62 -20.03 -15.95
C LYS A 58 0.43 -20.20 -17.45
N SER A 59 0.38 -19.12 -18.22
CA SER A 59 0.22 -19.21 -19.68
C SER A 59 1.40 -19.85 -20.40
N LYS A 60 2.58 -19.89 -19.78
CA LYS A 60 3.79 -20.52 -20.33
C LYS A 60 3.93 -21.98 -19.90
N ILE A 61 3.24 -22.41 -18.86
CA ILE A 61 3.24 -23.79 -18.41
C ILE A 61 2.21 -24.55 -19.25
N LYS A 62 2.67 -25.42 -20.16
CA LYS A 62 1.77 -26.34 -20.87
C LYS A 62 1.12 -27.28 -19.85
N TYR A 63 -0.20 -27.40 -19.92
CA TYR A 63 -0.92 -28.48 -19.26
C TYR A 63 -0.42 -29.82 -19.83
N LYS A 64 -0.04 -30.74 -18.94
CA LYS A 64 0.39 -32.09 -19.31
C LYS A 64 -0.83 -32.99 -19.48
#